data_AF-A0A151JPE9-F1
#
_entry.id   AF-A0A151JPE9-F1
#
_cell.length_a   1.000
_cell.length_b   1.000
_cell.length_c   1.000
_cell.angle_alpha   90.00
_cell.angle_beta   90.00
_cell.angle_gamma   90.00
#
_symmetry.space_group_name_H-M   'P 1'
#
loop_
_entity.id
_entity.type
_entity.pdbx_description
1 polymer ?
#
loop_
_entity_poly.entity_id
_entity_poly.type
_entity_poly.pdbx_seq_one_letter_code
_entity_poly.pdbx_strand_id
1 'polypeptide(L)'
;YCTDCGELLDSSDHICCLNKNEESNNNWEPFDEIVLQSEVPNIEELINEVFQRPPLWNSSLPYENRGPATIKFLWSEIDEKLNLYPGTACSKWRNLRDTYVRKLSEQNKYVPSGSAAEAKPKPVSWPYFELMGFLRSTVTRRKFVNIITLHYHIIINLIVI
;
A
#
# COMPACT_ATOMS: atom_id res chain seq x y z
N TYR A 1 20.73 -5.91 -2.74
CA TYR A 1 19.87 -4.73 -2.57
C TYR A 1 18.43 -5.21 -2.63
N CYS A 2 17.71 -5.17 -1.51
CA CYS A 2 16.28 -5.46 -1.49
C CYS A 2 15.50 -4.16 -1.72
N THR A 3 14.64 -4.13 -2.73
CA THR A 3 13.82 -2.96 -3.11
C THR A 3 12.79 -2.55 -2.05
N ASP A 4 12.50 -3.42 -1.09
CA ASP A 4 11.48 -3.16 -0.05
C ASP A 4 12.06 -2.59 1.25
N CYS A 5 13.35 -2.85 1.57
CA CYS A 5 13.99 -2.40 2.82
C CYS A 5 15.34 -1.66 2.64
N GLY A 6 15.93 -1.65 1.44
CA GLY A 6 17.09 -0.81 1.13
C GLY A 6 18.45 -1.27 1.65
N GLU A 7 18.58 -2.46 2.26
CA GLU A 7 19.87 -2.96 2.76
C GLU A 7 20.76 -3.63 1.68
N LEU A 8 22.07 -3.43 1.83
CA LEU A 8 23.14 -4.06 1.04
C LEU A 8 23.38 -5.48 1.57
N LEU A 9 23.37 -6.46 0.65
CA LEU A 9 23.40 -7.88 0.96
C LEU A 9 24.79 -8.29 1.48
N ASP A 10 24.87 -8.64 2.75
CA ASP A 10 25.77 -9.69 3.25
C ASP A 10 25.18 -10.30 4.54
N SER A 11 24.31 -11.30 4.39
CA SER A 11 24.06 -12.40 5.32
C SER A 11 22.83 -13.19 4.84
N SER A 12 22.93 -14.52 4.84
CA SER A 12 21.95 -15.48 4.28
C SER A 12 20.60 -15.56 5.00
N ASP A 13 20.28 -14.63 5.91
CA ASP A 13 19.06 -14.68 6.74
C ASP A 13 18.04 -13.58 6.42
N HIS A 14 18.18 -12.92 5.26
CA HIS A 14 17.27 -11.85 4.86
C HIS A 14 15.92 -12.42 4.35
N ILE A 15 14.99 -12.72 5.26
CA ILE A 15 13.59 -13.03 4.93
C ILE A 15 12.78 -11.73 4.88
N CYS A 16 12.75 -11.11 3.70
CA CYS A 16 11.75 -10.13 3.34
C CYS A 16 10.67 -10.83 2.52
N CYS A 17 9.56 -11.16 3.18
CA CYS A 17 8.28 -11.55 2.58
C CYS A 17 8.20 -12.91 1.83
N LEU A 18 9.02 -13.91 2.17
CA LEU A 18 8.83 -15.25 1.62
C LEU A 18 8.12 -16.18 2.61
N ASN A 19 6.93 -16.63 2.21
CA ASN A 19 6.24 -17.78 2.74
C ASN A 19 7.20 -18.97 2.81
N LYS A 20 7.37 -19.53 4.00
CA LYS A 20 7.84 -20.90 4.15
C LYS A 20 6.77 -21.68 4.89
N ASN A 21 6.07 -22.50 4.13
CA ASN A 21 5.34 -23.64 4.67
C ASN A 21 6.42 -24.60 5.19
N GLU A 22 6.71 -24.57 6.48
CA GLU A 22 7.47 -25.62 7.14
C GLU A 22 6.57 -26.25 8.20
N GLU A 23 5.89 -27.32 7.78
CA GLU A 23 5.21 -28.25 8.66
C GLU A 23 6.25 -28.90 9.59
N SER A 24 6.14 -28.65 10.88
CA SER A 24 6.79 -29.49 11.90
C SER A 24 5.79 -29.82 12.99
N ASN A 25 5.22 -31.02 12.88
CA ASN A 25 4.48 -31.69 13.95
C ASN A 25 5.44 -32.13 15.05
N ASN A 26 5.10 -31.87 16.32
CA ASN A 26 5.20 -32.82 17.46
C ASN A 26 4.52 -32.23 18.72
N ASN A 27 3.48 -32.93 19.20
CA ASN A 27 2.57 -32.59 20.32
C ASN A 27 3.19 -32.66 21.74
N TRP A 28 2.76 -31.81 22.70
CA TRP A 28 2.09 -32.20 23.99
C TRP A 28 1.57 -31.01 24.84
N GLU A 29 0.26 -31.08 25.16
CA GLU A 29 -0.58 -30.56 26.27
C GLU A 29 -0.92 -29.06 26.49
N PRO A 30 -2.15 -28.77 26.98
CA PRO A 30 -2.91 -27.57 26.66
C PRO A 30 -2.51 -26.35 27.49
N PHE A 31 -1.89 -25.40 26.81
CA PHE A 31 -1.80 -24.02 27.24
C PHE A 31 -2.43 -23.20 26.12
N ASP A 32 -3.66 -22.70 26.33
CA ASP A 32 -4.48 -21.89 25.42
C ASP A 32 -3.76 -21.57 24.10
N GLU A 33 -3.77 -22.54 23.17
CA GLU A 33 -2.94 -22.43 21.97
C GLU A 33 -3.56 -21.31 21.14
N ILE A 34 -2.87 -20.17 21.09
CA ILE A 34 -3.28 -19.03 20.29
C ILE A 34 -3.21 -19.49 18.84
N VAL A 35 -4.33 -19.96 18.30
CA VAL A 35 -4.45 -20.38 16.91
C VAL A 35 -4.38 -19.12 16.06
N LEU A 36 -3.18 -18.80 15.57
CA LEU A 36 -2.97 -17.70 14.64
C LEU A 36 -3.62 -18.02 13.29
N GLN A 37 -4.20 -17.01 12.68
CA GLN A 37 -4.87 -17.10 11.39
C GLN A 37 -3.86 -16.87 10.25
N SER A 38 -3.90 -17.72 9.23
CA SER A 38 -3.07 -17.61 8.01
C SER A 38 -3.66 -16.66 6.97
N GLU A 39 -4.91 -16.24 7.16
CA GLU A 39 -5.63 -15.35 6.26
C GLU A 39 -6.37 -14.29 7.05
N VAL A 40 -6.50 -13.10 6.46
CA VAL A 40 -7.24 -11.99 7.07
C VAL A 40 -8.74 -12.25 6.96
N PRO A 41 -9.47 -12.45 8.06
CA PRO A 41 -10.90 -12.81 8.03
C PRO A 41 -11.78 -11.61 7.66
N ASN A 42 -11.43 -10.42 8.14
CA ASN A 42 -12.18 -9.19 7.93
C ASN A 42 -11.30 -8.12 7.26
N ILE A 43 -11.57 -7.89 5.98
CA ILE A 43 -10.82 -6.92 5.17
C ILE A 43 -11.13 -5.47 5.60
N GLU A 44 -12.37 -5.18 6.02
CA GLU A 44 -12.75 -3.83 6.45
C GLU A 44 -12.04 -3.46 7.74
N GLU A 45 -11.91 -4.42 8.66
CA GLU A 45 -11.16 -4.24 9.90
C GLU A 45 -9.67 -4.00 9.63
N LEU A 46 -9.05 -4.80 8.73
CA LEU A 46 -7.68 -4.54 8.29
C LEU A 46 -7.52 -3.13 7.72
N ILE A 47 -8.44 -2.68 6.86
CA ILE A 47 -8.40 -1.34 6.27
C ILE A 47 -8.48 -0.27 7.37
N ASN A 48 -9.36 -0.44 8.36
CA ASN A 48 -9.49 0.47 9.49
C ASN A 48 -8.20 0.52 10.33
N GLU A 49 -7.60 -0.63 10.66
CA GLU A 49 -6.36 -0.68 11.44
C GLU A 49 -5.19 -0.01 10.71
N VAL A 50 -5.10 -0.16 9.39
CA VAL A 50 -4.11 0.55 8.59
C VAL A 50 -4.41 2.04 8.54
N PHE A 51 -5.67 2.42 8.37
CA PHE A 51 -6.09 3.83 8.36
C PHE A 51 -5.67 4.56 9.66
N GLN A 52 -5.86 3.93 10.83
CA GLN A 52 -5.46 4.47 12.13
C GLN A 52 -3.94 4.60 12.31
N ARG A 53 -3.12 4.03 11.43
CA ARG A 53 -1.65 4.07 11.48
C ARG A 53 -1.07 4.82 10.27
N PRO A 54 -1.12 6.17 10.27
CA PRO A 54 -0.62 7.01 9.17
C PRO A 54 0.77 6.65 8.62
N PRO A 55 1.79 6.25 9.41
CA PRO A 55 3.09 5.86 8.86
C PRO A 55 3.04 4.78 7.76
N LEU A 56 2.03 3.90 7.80
CA LEU A 56 1.89 2.78 6.85
C LEU A 56 1.44 3.24 5.46
N TRP A 57 0.71 4.36 5.36
CA TRP A 57 0.07 4.77 4.10
C TRP A 57 0.32 6.22 3.70
N ASN A 58 0.63 7.09 4.66
CA ASN A 58 0.85 8.51 4.43
C ASN A 58 2.33 8.75 4.06
N SER A 59 2.59 8.99 2.78
CA SER A 59 3.92 9.30 2.25
C SER A 59 4.35 10.75 2.48
N SER A 60 3.45 11.61 2.95
CA SER A 60 3.75 13.00 3.28
C SER A 60 4.35 13.17 4.68
N LEU A 61 4.38 12.12 5.51
CA LEU A 61 5.00 12.16 6.83
C LEU A 61 6.53 12.22 6.73
N PRO A 62 7.21 12.90 7.68
CA PRO A 62 8.67 12.88 7.78
C PRO A 62 9.22 11.45 7.89
N TYR A 63 10.42 11.24 7.36
CA TYR A 63 11.07 9.92 7.36
C TYR A 63 11.26 9.35 8.78
N GLU A 64 11.54 10.22 9.75
CA GLU A 64 11.67 9.86 11.18
C GLU A 64 10.44 9.12 11.72
N ASN A 65 9.25 9.46 11.23
CA ASN A 65 7.98 8.86 11.64
C ASN A 65 7.58 7.66 10.78
N ARG A 66 8.37 7.32 9.75
CA ARG A 66 8.11 6.25 8.75
C ARG A 66 9.30 5.31 8.58
N GLY A 67 10.24 5.30 9.53
CA GLY A 67 11.42 4.45 9.47
C GLY A 67 11.06 2.96 9.33
N PRO A 68 11.95 2.13 8.73
CA PRO A 68 11.70 0.69 8.57
C PRO A 68 11.34 -0.03 9.87
N ALA A 69 11.99 0.33 10.98
CA ALA A 69 11.69 -0.20 12.31
C ALA A 69 10.27 0.14 12.76
N THR A 70 9.85 1.40 12.60
CA THR A 70 8.48 1.85 12.90
C THR A 70 7.45 1.10 12.06
N ILE A 71 7.69 0.97 10.75
CA ILE A 71 6.78 0.25 9.86
C ILE A 71 6.67 -1.23 10.26
N LYS A 72 7.80 -1.89 10.56
CA LYS A 72 7.83 -3.29 11.00
C LYS A 72 7.02 -3.49 12.29
N PHE A 73 7.23 -2.60 13.26
CA PHE A 73 6.51 -2.63 14.53
C PHE A 73 5.00 -2.44 14.35
N LEU A 74 4.59 -1.47 13.53
CA LEU A 74 3.17 -1.21 13.27
C LEU A 74 2.48 -2.39 12.57
N TRP A 75 3.19 -3.12 11.69
CA TRP A 75 2.64 -4.34 11.10
C TRP A 75 2.51 -5.47 12.11
N SER A 76 3.49 -5.67 12.99
CA SER A 76 3.37 -6.68 14.05
C SER A 76 2.20 -6.39 15.00
N GLU A 77 1.93 -5.11 15.33
CA GLU A 77 0.76 -4.75 16.13
C GLU A 77 -0.56 -5.10 15.43
N ILE A 78 -0.64 -4.94 14.11
CA ILE A 78 -1.84 -5.30 13.34
C ILE A 78 -1.99 -6.84 13.30
N ASP A 79 -0.91 -7.56 13.04
CA ASP A 79 -0.94 -9.03 13.02
C ASP A 79 -1.37 -9.58 14.40
N GLU A 80 -0.81 -9.05 15.49
CA GLU A 80 -1.20 -9.42 16.86
C GLU A 80 -2.67 -9.12 17.14
N LYS A 81 -3.12 -7.90 16.80
CA LYS A 81 -4.50 -7.47 17.05
C LYS A 81 -5.53 -8.29 16.28
N LEU A 82 -5.21 -8.71 15.05
CA LEU A 82 -6.07 -9.53 14.22
C LEU A 82 -5.83 -11.04 14.44
N ASN A 83 -4.97 -11.40 15.40
CA ASN A 83 -4.60 -12.78 15.70
C ASN A 83 -4.10 -13.54 14.45
N LEU A 84 -3.20 -12.92 13.69
CA LEU A 84 -2.64 -13.41 12.44
C LEU A 84 -1.18 -13.85 12.59
N TYR A 85 -0.73 -14.73 11.70
CA TYR A 85 0.71 -14.99 11.55
C TYR A 85 1.44 -13.72 11.10
N PRO A 86 2.66 -13.47 11.61
CA PRO A 86 3.45 -12.30 11.23
C PRO A 86 3.60 -12.14 9.71
N GLY A 87 3.30 -10.95 9.19
CA GLY A 87 3.38 -10.61 7.78
C GLY A 87 2.11 -10.89 6.96
N THR A 88 1.10 -11.54 7.55
CA THR A 88 -0.18 -11.85 6.88
C THR A 88 -0.94 -10.57 6.53
N ALA A 89 -1.09 -9.64 7.50
CA ALA A 89 -1.77 -8.37 7.28
C ALA A 89 -1.07 -7.52 6.22
N CYS A 90 0.27 -7.43 6.29
CA CYS A 90 1.08 -6.68 5.35
C CYS A 90 0.93 -7.21 3.91
N SER A 91 1.01 -8.54 3.75
CA SER A 91 0.86 -9.19 2.45
C SER A 91 -0.54 -8.98 1.86
N LYS A 92 -1.58 -9.09 2.68
CA LYS A 92 -2.96 -8.82 2.25
C LYS A 92 -3.15 -7.36 1.88
N TRP A 93 -2.63 -6.43 2.68
CA TRP A 93 -2.70 -5.00 2.43
C TRP A 93 -2.03 -4.61 1.11
N ARG A 94 -0.87 -5.17 0.79
CA ARG A 94 -0.19 -4.96 -0.51
C ARG A 94 -1.12 -5.27 -1.68
N ASN A 95 -1.76 -6.44 -1.66
CA ASN A 95 -2.69 -6.86 -2.71
C ASN A 95 -3.94 -5.94 -2.82
N LEU A 96 -4.47 -5.50 -1.67
CA LEU A 96 -5.58 -4.54 -1.63
C LEU A 96 -5.18 -3.19 -2.25
N ARG A 97 -4.01 -2.67 -1.87
CA ARG A 97 -3.48 -1.41 -2.40
C ARG A 97 -3.24 -1.48 -3.91
N ASP A 98 -2.70 -2.57 -4.41
CA ASP A 98 -2.50 -2.76 -5.86
C ASP A 98 -3.82 -2.77 -6.63
N THR A 99 -4.83 -3.45 -6.08
CA THR A 99 -6.20 -3.44 -6.63
C THR A 99 -6.79 -2.03 -6.62
N TYR A 100 -6.64 -1.30 -5.52
CA TYR A 100 -7.10 0.08 -5.38
C TYR A 100 -6.47 1.01 -6.43
N VAL A 101 -5.15 0.95 -6.59
CA VAL A 101 -4.41 1.78 -7.56
C VAL A 101 -4.90 1.51 -9.00
N ARG A 102 -5.11 0.24 -9.35
CA ARG A 102 -5.67 -0.14 -10.65
C ARG A 102 -7.06 0.45 -10.85
N LYS A 103 -7.96 0.28 -9.88
CA LYS A 103 -9.34 0.81 -9.94
C LYS A 103 -9.37 2.34 -10.02
N LEU A 104 -8.50 3.02 -9.26
CA LEU A 104 -8.37 4.48 -9.32
C LEU A 104 -7.89 4.95 -10.70
N SER A 105 -6.94 4.23 -11.30
CA SER A 105 -6.49 4.47 -12.68
C SER A 105 -7.61 4.28 -13.71
N GLU A 106 -8.41 3.21 -13.57
CA GLU A 106 -9.59 2.96 -14.40
C GLU A 106 -10.62 4.09 -14.28
N GLN A 107 -10.89 4.57 -13.05
CA GLN A 107 -11.79 5.70 -12.79
C GLN A 107 -11.28 7.00 -13.42
N ASN A 108 -9.98 7.28 -13.32
CA ASN A 108 -9.37 8.51 -13.84
C ASN A 108 -9.24 8.53 -15.38
N LYS A 109 -9.17 7.38 -16.04
CA LYS A 109 -9.12 7.27 -17.50
C LYS A 109 -10.49 7.40 -18.17
N TYR A 110 -11.57 7.39 -17.39
CA TYR A 110 -12.91 7.44 -17.95
C TYR A 110 -13.17 8.80 -18.62
N VAL A 111 -13.49 8.75 -19.92
CA VAL A 111 -13.96 9.89 -20.71
C VAL A 111 -15.41 9.60 -21.12
N PRO A 112 -16.40 10.41 -20.69
CA PRO A 112 -17.78 10.23 -21.13
C PRO A 112 -17.88 10.40 -22.65
N SER A 113 -18.52 9.44 -23.32
CA SER A 113 -18.80 9.55 -24.76
C SER A 113 -20.11 10.32 -24.95
N GLY A 114 -20.01 11.63 -25.18
CA GLY A 114 -21.17 12.48 -25.52
C GLY A 114 -20.94 13.94 -25.16
N SER A 115 -21.23 14.84 -26.10
CA SER A 115 -21.05 16.31 -25.96
C SER A 115 -21.99 16.98 -24.96
N ALA A 116 -22.95 16.26 -24.40
CA ALA A 116 -23.92 16.75 -23.40
C ALA A 116 -23.85 16.01 -22.05
N ALA A 117 -22.95 15.03 -21.89
CA ALA A 117 -22.87 14.24 -20.66
C ALA A 117 -22.02 14.96 -19.60
N GLU A 118 -22.60 15.22 -18.42
CA GLU A 118 -21.82 15.64 -17.25
C GLU A 118 -20.72 14.61 -16.98
N ALA A 119 -19.47 15.06 -16.85
CA ALA A 119 -18.31 14.21 -16.61
C ALA A 119 -18.30 13.66 -15.18
N LYS A 120 -19.23 12.75 -14.86
CA LYS A 120 -19.22 12.01 -13.61
C LYS A 120 -18.26 10.83 -13.74
N PRO A 121 -17.36 10.63 -12.77
CA PRO A 121 -16.48 9.48 -12.78
C PRO A 121 -17.31 8.19 -12.73
N LYS A 122 -16.87 7.18 -13.49
CA LYS A 122 -17.53 5.87 -13.49
C LYS A 122 -17.55 5.29 -12.07
N PRO A 123 -18.70 4.74 -11.60
CA PRO A 123 -18.75 4.04 -10.33
C PRO A 123 -17.84 2.81 -10.37
N VAL A 124 -17.05 2.63 -9.32
CA VAL A 124 -16.14 1.49 -9.20
C VAL A 124 -16.84 0.37 -8.46
N SER A 125 -17.07 -0.75 -9.15
CA SER A 125 -17.61 -1.97 -8.52
C SER A 125 -16.49 -2.69 -7.76
N TRP A 126 -16.22 -2.25 -6.54
CA TRP A 126 -15.37 -2.92 -5.55
C TRP A 126 -15.71 -2.39 -4.15
N PRO A 127 -16.14 -3.25 -3.20
CA PRO A 127 -16.70 -2.80 -1.91
C PRO A 127 -15.72 -1.97 -1.08
N TYR A 128 -14.42 -2.26 -1.18
CA TYR A 128 -13.38 -1.58 -0.40
C TYR A 128 -12.90 -0.27 -1.02
N PHE A 129 -13.40 0.11 -2.20
CA PHE A 129 -12.87 1.26 -2.93
C PHE A 129 -13.07 2.58 -2.19
N GLU A 130 -14.26 2.81 -1.63
CA GLU A 130 -14.53 4.03 -0.87
C GLU A 130 -13.83 4.02 0.50
N LEU A 131 -13.76 2.86 1.17
CA LEU A 131 -13.03 2.69 2.44
C LEU A 131 -11.54 3.04 2.29
N MET A 132 -10.94 2.72 1.15
CA MET A 132 -9.55 3.03 0.84
C MET A 132 -9.37 4.44 0.23
N GLY A 133 -10.41 5.29 0.26
CA GLY A 133 -10.40 6.64 -0.30
C GLY A 133 -9.32 7.57 0.28
N PHE A 134 -8.87 7.33 1.51
CA PHE A 134 -7.78 8.08 2.15
C PHE A 134 -6.44 7.96 1.40
N LEU A 135 -6.28 6.93 0.56
CA LEU A 135 -5.07 6.73 -0.25
C LEU A 135 -5.01 7.66 -1.47
N ARG A 136 -6.11 8.29 -1.91
CA ARG A 136 -6.14 9.09 -3.15
C ARG A 136 -5.01 10.11 -3.23
N SER A 137 -4.73 10.83 -2.14
CA SER A 137 -3.69 11.85 -2.08
C SER A 137 -2.27 11.27 -2.17
N THR A 138 -2.06 10.04 -1.69
CA THR A 138 -0.73 9.43 -1.56
C THR A 138 -0.37 8.50 -2.72
N VAL A 139 -1.37 7.93 -3.42
CA VAL A 139 -1.15 7.04 -4.56
C VAL A 139 -1.30 7.72 -5.92
N THR A 140 -1.83 8.94 -5.97
CA THR A 140 -1.93 9.69 -7.24
C THR A 140 -0.53 9.86 -7.81
N ARG A 141 -0.30 9.30 -9.01
CA ARG A 141 1.01 9.40 -9.68
C ARG A 141 1.45 10.86 -9.72
N ARG A 142 2.68 11.15 -9.27
CA ARG A 142 3.34 12.41 -9.65
C ARG A 142 3.26 12.49 -11.17
N LYS A 143 2.63 13.54 -11.69
CA LYS A 143 2.84 13.93 -13.08
C LYS A 143 4.34 14.21 -13.18
N PHE A 144 5.07 13.42 -13.96
CA PHE A 144 6.43 13.77 -14.30
C PHE A 144 6.32 15.09 -15.06
N VAL A 145 6.77 16.19 -14.46
CA VAL A 145 7.00 17.41 -15.23
C VAL A 145 8.15 17.06 -16.16
N ASN A 146 7.87 16.87 -17.45
CA ASN A 146 8.93 16.72 -18.43
C ASN A 146 9.77 18.01 -18.37
N ILE A 147 10.93 17.94 -17.74
CA ILE A 147 11.84 19.07 -17.52
C ILE A 147 12.18 19.73 -18.87
N ILE A 148 12.21 18.92 -19.92
CA ILE A 148 12.37 19.30 -21.32
C ILE A 148 11.30 20.34 -21.73
N THR A 149 10.02 20.12 -21.42
CA THR A 149 8.92 21.03 -21.79
C THR A 149 8.98 22.37 -21.05
N LEU A 150 9.47 22.38 -19.81
CA LEU A 150 9.63 23.62 -19.02
C LEU A 150 10.80 24.47 -19.54
N HIS A 151 11.90 23.85 -19.97
CA HIS A 151 13.01 24.57 -20.58
C HIS A 151 12.62 25.24 -21.90
N TYR A 152 11.84 24.57 -22.77
CA TYR A 152 11.35 25.20 -24.00
C TYR A 152 10.45 26.41 -23.73
N HIS A 153 9.60 26.36 -22.70
CA HIS A 153 8.70 27.48 -22.36
C HIS A 153 9.46 28.67 -21.75
N ILE A 154 10.53 28.42 -21.00
CA ILE A 154 11.39 29.48 -20.43
C ILE A 154 12.25 30.12 -21.54
N ILE A 155 12.82 29.32 -22.44
CA ILE A 155 13.69 29.82 -23.52
C ILE A 155 12.87 30.64 -24.55
N ILE A 156 11.65 30.21 -24.90
CA ILE A 156 10.80 30.97 -25.84
C ILE A 156 10.38 32.34 -25.27
N ASN A 157 10.14 32.46 -23.96
CA ASN A 157 9.79 33.74 -23.34
C ASN A 157 10.99 34.71 -23.19
N LEU A 158 12.23 34.22 -23.27
CA LEU A 158 13.45 35.04 -23.22
C LEU A 158 13.92 35.55 -24.59
N ILE A 159 13.41 34.99 -25.69
CA ILE A 159 13.80 35.38 -27.07
C ILE A 159 12.86 36.45 -27.66
N VAL A 160 11.73 36.74 -27.01
CA VAL A 160 10.70 37.68 -27.50
C VAL A 160 10.75 39.06 -26.78
N ILE A 161 11.87 39.40 -26.13
CA ILE A 161 12.16 40.74 -25.58
C ILE A 161 13.44 41.26 -26.23
#